data_AF-A0A1I3CAV4-F1
#
_entry.id   AF-A0A1I3CAV4-F1
#
_cell.length_a   1.000
_cell.length_b   1.000
_cell.length_c   1.000
_cell.angle_alpha   90.00
_cell.angle_beta   90.00
_cell.angle_gamma   90.00
#
_symmetry.space_group_name_H-M   'P 1'
#
loop_
_entity.id
_entity.type
_entity.pdbx_description
1 polymer ?
#
loop_
_entity_poly.entity_id
_entity_poly.type
_entity_poly.pdbx_seq_one_letter_code
_entity_poly.pdbx_strand_id
1 'polypeptide(L)'
;MGTIRRVLNMQLGAASMDAWLSRWACIVTGACLPVLVLAILPKHGVAGSELVGALLASLLAAGLLWLFGNEAYRIHTLHNEQAIPWRLRRTELLAHFIGLPAVLIGGAVIVNAGGSIAWSMTVGMLLVAAYAGGLCLGCASTLSHMRVSEQQG
;
A
#
# COMPACT_ATOMS: atom_id res chain seq x y z
N MET A 1 -2.02 -29.25 -16.19
CA MET A 1 -2.35 -27.86 -15.80
C MET A 1 -3.65 -27.74 -14.98
N GLY A 2 -3.96 -28.70 -14.10
CA GLY A 2 -5.23 -28.70 -13.34
C GLY A 2 -5.11 -28.37 -11.85
N THR A 3 -3.91 -28.49 -11.27
CA THR A 3 -3.68 -28.44 -9.82
C THR A 3 -3.37 -27.04 -9.30
N ILE A 4 -2.68 -26.20 -10.09
CA ILE A 4 -2.39 -24.80 -9.73
C ILE A 4 -3.69 -23.98 -9.62
N ARG A 5 -4.68 -24.28 -10.46
CA ARG A 5 -6.00 -23.60 -10.47
C ARG A 5 -6.81 -23.86 -9.19
N ARG A 6 -6.56 -24.99 -8.52
CA ARG A 6 -7.34 -25.42 -7.35
C ARG A 6 -6.72 -24.94 -6.02
N VAL A 7 -5.41 -24.76 -5.98
CA VAL A 7 -4.73 -24.16 -4.81
C VAL A 7 -4.93 -22.64 -4.75
N LEU A 8 -5.05 -21.97 -5.91
CA LEU A 8 -5.19 -20.52 -5.95
C LEU A 8 -6.61 -19.99 -5.79
N ASN A 9 -7.65 -20.84 -5.78
CA ASN A 9 -9.08 -20.49 -5.70
C ASN A 9 -9.42 -19.14 -6.39
N MET A 10 -8.75 -18.85 -7.50
CA MET A 10 -8.94 -17.64 -8.28
C MET A 10 -10.11 -17.94 -9.19
N GLN A 11 -11.30 -17.94 -8.62
CA GLN A 11 -12.41 -17.39 -9.37
C GLN A 11 -12.02 -15.94 -9.66
N LEU A 12 -11.43 -15.69 -10.83
CA LEU A 12 -11.48 -14.38 -11.47
C LEU A 12 -12.95 -14.10 -11.78
N GLY A 13 -13.76 -13.93 -10.75
CA GLY A 13 -15.12 -13.47 -10.86
C GLY A 13 -15.06 -11.97 -11.07
N ALA A 14 -15.47 -11.50 -12.25
CA ALA A 14 -15.66 -10.10 -12.67
C ALA A 14 -14.49 -9.09 -12.52
N ALA A 15 -13.52 -9.34 -11.64
CA ALA A 15 -12.37 -8.48 -11.42
C ALA A 15 -11.28 -8.75 -12.47
N SER A 16 -10.72 -7.68 -13.03
CA SER A 16 -9.55 -7.77 -13.90
C SER A 16 -8.37 -8.35 -13.12
N MET A 17 -7.54 -9.14 -13.81
CA MET A 17 -6.33 -9.74 -13.25
C MET A 17 -5.41 -8.70 -12.59
N ASP A 18 -5.37 -7.49 -13.14
CA ASP A 18 -4.58 -6.36 -12.63
C ASP A 18 -5.06 -5.86 -11.26
N ALA A 19 -6.38 -5.79 -11.04
CA ALA A 19 -6.96 -5.40 -9.76
C ALA A 19 -6.59 -6.39 -8.65
N TRP A 20 -6.70 -7.68 -8.97
CA TRP A 20 -6.38 -8.76 -8.05
C TRP A 20 -4.88 -8.79 -7.72
N LEU A 21 -4.01 -8.67 -8.73
CA LEU A 21 -2.56 -8.62 -8.54
C LEU A 21 -2.13 -7.43 -7.68
N SER A 22 -2.70 -6.24 -7.91
CA SER A 22 -2.40 -5.05 -7.11
C SER A 22 -2.76 -5.24 -5.63
N ARG A 23 -3.95 -5.81 -5.36
CA ARG A 23 -4.38 -6.12 -4.00
C ARG A 23 -3.41 -7.05 -3.29
N TRP A 24 -3.06 -8.17 -3.92
CA TRP A 24 -2.14 -9.13 -3.33
C TRP A 24 -0.73 -8.60 -3.18
N ALA A 25 -0.25 -7.81 -4.15
CA ALA A 25 1.03 -7.13 -4.02
C ALA A 25 1.08 -6.26 -2.76
N CYS A 26 0.01 -5.49 -2.48
CA CYS A 26 -0.08 -4.67 -1.26
C CYS A 26 -0.16 -5.52 0.02
N ILE A 27 -0.96 -6.59 0.02
CA ILE A 27 -1.11 -7.48 1.18
C ILE A 27 0.21 -8.18 1.52
N VAL A 28 0.86 -8.77 0.50
CA VAL A 28 2.13 -9.49 0.67
C VAL A 28 3.22 -8.51 1.10
N THR A 29 3.33 -7.35 0.44
CA THR A 29 4.31 -6.32 0.83
C THR A 29 4.09 -5.89 2.27
N GLY A 30 2.85 -5.58 2.66
CA GLY A 30 2.50 -5.20 4.03
C GLY A 30 2.85 -6.28 5.05
N ALA A 31 2.58 -7.55 4.76
CA ALA A 31 2.93 -8.66 5.65
C ALA A 31 4.45 -8.86 5.79
N CYS A 32 5.23 -8.55 4.75
CA CYS A 32 6.68 -8.64 4.79
C CYS A 32 7.32 -7.56 5.68
N LEU A 33 6.73 -6.36 5.81
CA LEU A 33 7.38 -5.27 6.54
C LEU A 33 7.68 -5.61 8.02
N PRO A 34 6.71 -6.07 8.84
CA PRO A 34 6.99 -6.43 10.24
C PRO A 34 7.94 -7.62 10.36
N VAL A 35 7.83 -8.60 9.46
CA VAL A 35 8.74 -9.76 9.42
C VAL A 35 10.17 -9.32 9.18
N LEU A 36 10.40 -8.36 8.28
CA LEU A 36 11.73 -7.79 8.03
C LEU A 36 12.27 -7.05 9.24
N VAL A 37 11.44 -6.26 9.94
CA VAL A 37 11.85 -5.59 11.20
C VAL A 37 12.34 -6.60 12.23
N LEU A 38 11.54 -7.65 12.48
CA LEU A 38 11.88 -8.70 13.45
C LEU A 38 13.07 -9.56 13.02
N ALA A 39 13.30 -9.74 11.72
CA ALA A 39 14.41 -10.54 11.20
C ALA A 39 15.75 -9.78 11.14
N ILE A 40 15.72 -8.46 10.95
CA ILE A 40 16.90 -7.62 10.69
C ILE A 40 17.36 -6.92 11.98
N LEU A 41 16.48 -6.18 12.65
CA LEU A 41 16.90 -5.28 13.74
C LEU A 41 17.56 -5.99 14.93
N PRO A 42 17.09 -7.18 15.39
CA PRO A 42 17.76 -7.87 16.49
C PRO A 42 19.21 -8.25 16.17
N LYS A 43 19.55 -8.44 14.90
CA LYS A 43 20.93 -8.78 14.46
C LYS A 43 21.89 -7.60 14.54
N HIS A 44 21.37 -6.38 14.73
CA HIS A 44 22.16 -5.15 14.78
C HIS A 44 22.29 -4.58 16.20
N GLY A 45 21.95 -5.34 17.25
CA GLY A 45 22.13 -4.91 18.64
C GLY A 45 21.30 -3.68 19.02
N VAL A 46 20.16 -3.50 18.34
CA VAL A 46 19.25 -2.35 18.48
C VAL A 46 18.59 -2.36 19.85
N ALA A 47 18.39 -1.17 20.44
CA ALA A 47 17.73 -1.07 21.75
C ALA A 47 16.26 -1.51 21.67
N GLY A 48 15.72 -2.05 22.77
CA GLY A 48 14.33 -2.54 22.80
C GLY A 48 13.31 -1.47 22.42
N SER A 49 13.51 -0.21 22.83
CA SER A 49 12.66 0.93 22.47
C SER A 49 12.68 1.23 20.96
N GLU A 50 13.84 1.14 20.32
CA GLU A 50 14.00 1.36 18.88
C GLU A 50 13.34 0.22 18.07
N LEU A 51 13.46 -1.02 18.55
CA LEU A 51 12.76 -2.18 17.96
C LEU A 51 11.23 -2.00 18.02
N VAL A 52 10.70 -1.57 19.18
CA VAL A 52 9.27 -1.29 19.33
C VAL A 52 8.82 -0.18 18.38
N GLY A 53 9.59 0.91 18.27
CA GLY A 53 9.29 2.01 17.35
C GLY A 53 9.22 1.55 15.89
N ALA A 54 10.22 0.79 15.44
CA ALA A 54 10.24 0.25 14.09
C ALA A 54 9.10 -0.75 13.82
N LEU A 55 8.76 -1.57 14.82
CA LEU A 55 7.66 -2.54 14.71
C LEU A 55 6.31 -1.82 14.58
N LEU A 56 6.03 -0.84 15.43
CA LEU A 56 4.80 -0.04 15.35
C LEU A 56 4.68 0.68 14.00
N ALA A 57 5.77 1.30 13.53
CA ALA A 57 5.80 1.95 12.22
C ALA A 57 5.53 0.94 11.08
N SER A 58 6.11 -0.26 11.15
CA SER A 58 5.88 -1.31 10.14
C SER A 58 4.45 -1.85 10.15
N LEU A 59 3.83 -1.99 11.32
CA LEU A 59 2.44 -2.43 11.44
C LEU A 59 1.47 -1.37 10.90
N LEU A 60 1.76 -0.09 11.16
CA LEU A 60 1.00 1.01 10.58
C LEU A 60 1.11 1.01 9.05
N ALA A 61 2.32 0.90 8.50
CA ALA A 61 2.56 0.81 7.06
C ALA A 61 1.84 -0.41 6.45
N ALA A 62 1.93 -1.57 7.10
CA ALA A 62 1.25 -2.79 6.67
C ALA A 62 -0.28 -2.64 6.64
N GLY A 63 -0.86 -2.06 7.68
CA GLY A 63 -2.30 -1.79 7.76
C GLY A 63 -2.77 -0.84 6.65
N LEU A 64 -2.00 0.21 6.37
CA LEU A 64 -2.33 1.16 5.30
C LEU A 64 -2.16 0.55 3.90
N LEU A 65 -1.13 -0.26 3.67
CA LEU A 65 -1.00 -1.02 2.42
C LEU A 65 -2.16 -2.00 2.22
N TRP A 66 -2.58 -2.68 3.29
CA TRP A 66 -3.73 -3.58 3.24
C TRP A 66 -5.03 -2.82 2.88
N LEU A 67 -5.28 -1.67 3.52
CA LEU A 67 -6.41 -0.80 3.21
C LEU A 67 -6.34 -0.32 1.76
N PHE A 68 -5.18 0.19 1.32
CA PHE A 68 -4.98 0.67 -0.05
C PHE A 68 -5.25 -0.43 -1.07
N GLY A 69 -4.71 -1.64 -0.87
CA GLY A 69 -4.95 -2.77 -1.78
C GLY A 69 -6.43 -3.15 -1.89
N ASN A 70 -7.20 -3.04 -0.81
CA ASN A 70 -8.63 -3.31 -0.82
C ASN A 70 -9.43 -2.20 -1.53
N GLU A 71 -9.11 -0.93 -1.28
CA GLU A 71 -9.80 0.18 -1.93
C GLU A 71 -9.45 0.30 -3.42
N ALA A 72 -8.17 0.11 -3.78
CA ALA A 72 -7.73 0.06 -5.17
C ALA A 72 -8.42 -1.07 -5.93
N TYR A 73 -8.61 -2.24 -5.30
CA TYR A 73 -9.38 -3.35 -5.88
C TYR A 73 -10.82 -2.93 -6.16
N ARG A 74 -11.51 -2.32 -5.19
CA ARG A 74 -12.90 -1.85 -5.33
C ARG A 74 -13.08 -0.81 -6.45
N ILE A 75 -12.19 0.17 -6.50
CA ILE A 75 -12.23 1.20 -7.55
C ILE A 75 -11.99 0.56 -8.93
N HIS A 76 -11.07 -0.39 -9.02
CA HIS A 76 -10.78 -1.05 -10.29
C HIS A 76 -11.96 -1.93 -10.75
N THR A 77 -12.63 -2.65 -9.85
CA THR A 77 -13.84 -3.41 -10.21
C THR A 77 -14.96 -2.49 -10.68
N LEU A 78 -15.23 -1.40 -9.96
CA LEU A 78 -16.25 -0.41 -10.35
C LEU A 78 -15.93 0.27 -11.69
N HIS A 79 -14.66 0.51 -11.99
CA HIS A 79 -14.25 1.05 -13.29
C HIS A 79 -14.54 0.08 -14.44
N ASN A 80 -14.29 -1.22 -14.25
CA ASN A 80 -14.59 -2.24 -15.28
C ASN A 80 -16.10 -2.38 -15.53
N GLU A 81 -16.91 -2.10 -14.52
CA GLU A 81 -18.38 -2.03 -14.62
C GLU A 81 -18.89 -0.71 -15.24
N GLN A 82 -17.98 0.13 -15.78
CA GLN A 82 -18.24 1.45 -16.37
C GLN A 82 -18.82 2.50 -15.39
N ALA A 83 -18.79 2.24 -14.08
CA ALA A 83 -19.31 3.17 -13.08
C ALA A 83 -18.38 4.39 -12.85
N ILE A 84 -17.10 4.34 -13.27
CA ILE A 84 -16.11 5.40 -12.98
C ILE A 84 -15.49 5.99 -14.25
N PRO A 85 -15.67 7.30 -14.51
CA PRO A 85 -15.00 7.98 -15.61
C PRO A 85 -13.50 8.14 -15.35
N TRP A 86 -12.67 7.85 -16.37
CA TRP A 86 -11.20 7.92 -16.32
C TRP A 86 -10.63 9.25 -15.78
N ARG A 87 -11.36 10.36 -15.95
CA ARG A 87 -10.94 11.69 -15.49
C ARG A 87 -10.73 11.76 -13.97
N LEU A 88 -11.56 11.07 -13.19
CA LEU A 88 -11.45 11.02 -11.72
C LEU A 88 -10.22 10.22 -11.27
N ARG A 89 -9.77 9.27 -12.09
CA ARG A 89 -8.65 8.37 -11.80
C ARG A 89 -7.27 8.92 -12.20
N ARG A 90 -7.23 9.95 -13.05
CA ARG A 90 -5.96 10.55 -13.53
C ARG A 90 -5.16 11.21 -12.41
N THR A 91 -5.83 11.89 -11.48
CA THR A 91 -5.17 12.56 -10.35
C THR A 91 -4.53 11.56 -9.40
N GLU A 92 -5.17 10.41 -9.17
CA GLU A 92 -4.63 9.30 -8.37
C GLU A 92 -3.39 8.68 -9.01
N LEU A 93 -3.41 8.46 -10.34
CA LEU A 93 -2.26 7.97 -11.09
C LEU A 93 -1.10 8.97 -11.08
N LEU A 94 -1.37 10.26 -11.24
CA LEU A 94 -0.35 11.31 -11.13
C LEU A 94 0.25 11.35 -9.73
N ALA A 95 -0.56 11.20 -8.68
CA ALA A 95 -0.08 11.10 -7.31
C ALA A 95 0.83 9.86 -7.10
N HIS A 96 0.56 8.74 -7.77
CA HIS A 96 1.48 7.59 -7.78
C HIS A 96 2.81 7.93 -8.45
N PHE A 97 2.75 8.49 -9.66
CA PHE A 97 3.94 8.82 -10.45
C PHE A 97 4.84 9.84 -9.76
N ILE A 98 4.28 10.75 -8.95
CA ILE A 98 5.06 11.76 -8.22
C ILE A 98 5.46 11.25 -6.83
N GLY A 99 4.53 10.61 -6.12
CA GLY A 99 4.74 10.17 -4.74
C GLY A 99 5.73 9.02 -4.62
N LEU A 100 5.72 8.06 -5.55
CA LEU A 100 6.63 6.92 -5.48
C LEU A 100 8.10 7.33 -5.63
N PRO A 101 8.51 8.14 -6.63
CA PRO A 101 9.88 8.68 -6.68
C PRO A 101 10.23 9.52 -5.46
N ALA A 102 9.30 10.33 -4.93
CA ALA A 102 9.57 11.14 -3.74
C ALA A 102 9.89 10.27 -2.51
N VAL A 103 9.16 9.17 -2.30
CA VAL A 103 9.44 8.20 -1.23
C VAL A 103 10.78 7.52 -1.45
N LEU A 104 11.10 7.11 -2.68
CA LEU A 104 12.37 6.45 -2.99
C LEU A 104 13.58 7.38 -2.81
N ILE A 105 13.50 8.60 -3.33
CA ILE A 105 14.56 9.61 -3.19
C ILE A 105 14.70 10.03 -1.73
N GLY A 106 13.60 10.34 -1.06
CA GLY A 106 13.59 10.70 0.36
C GLY A 106 14.18 9.58 1.22
N GLY A 107 13.78 8.33 0.97
CA GLY A 107 14.33 7.15 1.63
C GLY A 107 15.83 6.99 1.41
N ALA A 108 16.32 7.19 0.19
CA ALA A 108 17.75 7.16 -0.11
C ALA A 108 18.52 8.24 0.64
N VAL A 109 17.99 9.46 0.72
CA VAL A 109 18.61 10.56 1.50
C VAL A 109 18.68 10.21 2.98
N ILE A 110 17.60 9.65 3.55
CA ILE A 110 17.53 9.23 4.95
C ILE A 110 18.58 8.16 5.27
N VAL A 111 18.71 7.13 4.42
CA VAL A 111 19.71 6.07 4.61
C VAL A 111 21.14 6.66 4.57
N ASN A 112 21.39 7.63 3.69
CA ASN A 112 22.69 8.28 3.58
C ASN A 112 22.98 9.31 4.69
N ALA A 113 22.00 9.71 5.49
CA ALA A 113 22.16 10.69 6.56
C ALA A 113 22.92 10.13 7.80
N GLY A 114 23.31 8.85 7.79
CA GLY A 114 24.17 8.26 8.82
C GLY A 114 23.46 7.92 10.14
N GLY A 115 22.12 7.84 10.14
CA GLY A 115 21.35 7.37 11.29
C GLY A 115 21.54 5.88 11.56
N SER A 116 21.10 5.41 12.74
CA SER A 116 21.09 3.97 13.03
C SER A 116 20.20 3.22 12.03
N ILE A 117 20.46 1.92 11.86
CA ILE A 117 19.62 1.04 11.02
C ILE A 117 18.16 1.06 11.50
N ALA A 118 17.94 1.07 12.82
CA ALA A 118 16.61 1.11 13.40
C ALA A 118 15.87 2.43 13.12
N TRP A 119 16.58 3.55 13.22
CA TRP A 119 16.04 4.86 12.84
C TRP A 119 15.68 4.89 11.36
N SER A 120 16.58 4.42 10.49
CA SER A 120 16.37 4.39 9.04
C SER A 120 15.17 3.53 8.66
N MET A 121 15.02 2.35 9.28
CA MET A 121 13.85 1.49 9.08
C MET A 121 12.57 2.16 9.59
N THR A 122 12.59 2.78 10.78
CA THR A 122 11.41 3.45 11.35
C THR A 122 10.93 4.58 10.44
N VAL A 123 11.82 5.47 10.03
CA VAL A 123 11.48 6.59 9.14
C VAL A 123 11.03 6.07 7.77
N GLY A 124 11.71 5.05 7.22
CA GLY A 124 11.29 4.41 5.97
C GLY A 124 9.87 3.86 6.04
N MET A 125 9.51 3.16 7.12
CA MET A 125 8.14 2.65 7.32
C MET A 125 7.13 3.79 7.48
N LEU A 126 7.49 4.88 8.17
CA LEU A 126 6.62 6.05 8.28
C LEU A 126 6.40 6.75 6.94
N LEU A 127 7.40 6.81 6.06
CA LEU A 127 7.23 7.33 4.71
C LEU A 127 6.32 6.44 3.86
N VAL A 128 6.48 5.12 3.95
CA VAL A 128 5.57 4.17 3.29
C VAL A 128 4.15 4.31 3.83
N ALA A 129 3.99 4.47 5.14
CA ALA A 129 2.70 4.72 5.78
C ALA A 129 2.07 6.03 5.31
N ALA A 130 2.82 7.13 5.29
CA ALA A 130 2.33 8.42 4.82
C ALA A 130 1.90 8.36 3.35
N TYR A 131 2.69 7.70 2.51
CA TYR A 131 2.36 7.45 1.10
C TYR A 131 1.08 6.62 0.96
N ALA A 132 1.02 5.44 1.57
CA ALA A 132 -0.15 4.58 1.51
C ALA A 132 -1.41 5.26 2.09
N GLY A 133 -1.27 6.03 3.16
CA GLY A 133 -2.36 6.83 3.74
C GLY A 133 -2.90 7.90 2.79
N GLY A 134 -2.01 8.64 2.12
CA GLY A 134 -2.41 9.60 1.08
C GLY A 134 -3.17 8.95 -0.07
N LEU A 135 -2.75 7.75 -0.49
CA LEU A 135 -3.45 6.97 -1.50
C LEU A 135 -4.82 6.49 -1.02
N CYS A 136 -4.92 5.97 0.21
CA CYS A 136 -6.19 5.60 0.83
C CYS A 136 -7.18 6.76 0.85
N LEU A 137 -6.72 7.98 1.19
CA LEU A 137 -7.55 9.18 1.17
C LEU A 137 -8.03 9.54 -0.24
N GLY A 138 -7.16 9.39 -1.25
CA GLY A 138 -7.53 9.57 -2.66
C GLY A 138 -8.59 8.56 -3.12
N CYS A 139 -8.44 7.29 -2.77
CA CYS A 139 -9.43 6.26 -3.05
C CYS A 139 -10.76 6.55 -2.34
N ALA A 140 -10.72 6.89 -1.05
CA ALA A 140 -11.91 7.23 -0.26
C ALA A 140 -12.66 8.45 -0.81
N SER A 141 -11.93 9.50 -1.23
CA SER A 141 -12.52 10.67 -1.88
C SER A 141 -13.25 10.27 -3.17
N THR A 142 -12.63 9.44 -4.01
CA THR A 142 -13.25 8.94 -5.24
C THR A 142 -14.53 8.15 -4.96
N LEU A 143 -14.51 7.28 -3.96
CA LEU A 143 -15.68 6.48 -3.54
C LEU A 143 -16.81 7.35 -2.98
N SER A 144 -16.48 8.40 -2.21
CA SER A 144 -17.48 9.34 -1.69
C SER A 144 -18.19 10.13 -2.78
N HIS A 145 -17.47 10.57 -3.82
CA HIS A 145 -18.05 11.29 -4.94
C HIS A 145 -19.07 10.43 -5.72
N MET A 146 -18.79 9.12 -5.87
CA MET A 146 -19.72 8.20 -6.53
C MET A 146 -21.03 8.03 -5.76
N ARG A 147 -20.97 7.83 -4.43
CA ARG A 147 -22.18 7.66 -3.61
C ARG A 147 -23.10 8.88 -3.68
N VAL A 148 -22.54 10.08 -3.78
CA VAL A 148 -23.33 11.30 -3.94
C VAL A 148 -24.00 11.35 -5.30
N SER A 149 -23.30 10.95 -6.38
CA SER A 149 -23.88 10.90 -7.72
C SER A 149 -25.01 9.87 -7.84
N GLU A 150 -24.92 8.72 -7.18
CA GLU A 150 -25.99 7.71 -7.14
C GLU A 150 -27.26 8.19 -6.41
N GLN A 151 -27.13 9.07 -5.40
CA GLN A 151 -28.29 9.60 -4.66
C GLN A 151 -29.04 10.70 -5.42
N GLN A 152 -28.44 11.27 -6.47
CA GLN A 152 -28.98 12.40 -7.22
C GLN A 152 -29.58 12.01 -8.58
N GLY A 153 -29.41 10.75 -9.02
CA GLY A 153 -29.96 10.20 -10.27
C GLY A 153 -31.09 9.22 -10.00
#